data_AF-M0PQC9-F1
#
_entry.id   AF-M0PQC9-F1
#
_cell.length_a   1.000
_cell.length_b   1.000
_cell.length_c   1.000
_cell.angle_alpha   90.00
_cell.angle_beta   90.00
_cell.angle_gamma   90.00
#
_symmetry.space_group_name_H-M   'P 1'
#
loop_
_entity.id
_entity.type
_entity.pdbx_description
1 polymer ?
#
loop_
_entity_poly.entity_id
_entity_poly.type
_entity_poly.pdbx_seq_one_letter_code
_entity_poly.pdbx_strand_id
1 'polypeptide(L)'
;MNTDDVGHHDAAVDALATREYERAGDRYTRGGRRVLADPRPELDPFEPDEKGWVGQGLQQLLAATVAYRVAGVDERAGRRAAEGIAAARDFESVLSAPGQAACLGEFVADFRVAGGLGGADDAYDDAAERYAAAGDEIDSPQALATTPLFEAGAATIRQVARGQADGEIAIDWDDLHGSDPSQPGDFLAHRVRFKKQRFAGLIERAVDAGYLAAPRGTTEYDNDNHRCPNCGSNHVNWAGTGILCLRCSRPTESI
;
A
#
# COMPACT_ATOMS: atom_id res chain seq x y z
N MET A 1 -0.03 -10.92 6.84
CA MET A 1 0.12 -11.03 5.37
C MET A 1 -0.35 -12.39 4.91
N ASN A 2 -0.80 -12.54 3.65
CA ASN A 2 -1.29 -13.81 3.11
C ASN A 2 -0.30 -14.47 2.13
N THR A 3 0.78 -13.77 1.79
CA THR A 3 1.93 -14.27 1.01
C THR A 3 3.08 -14.70 1.91
N ASP A 4 4.00 -15.51 1.38
CA ASP A 4 5.23 -15.87 2.07
C ASP A 4 6.25 -14.73 1.96
N ASP A 5 6.31 -13.88 2.98
CA ASP A 5 7.32 -12.83 3.12
C ASP A 5 8.37 -13.16 4.20
N VAL A 6 8.33 -14.37 4.76
CA VAL A 6 9.20 -14.85 5.84
C VAL A 6 9.22 -13.92 7.07
N GLY A 7 8.08 -13.28 7.37
CA GLY A 7 7.93 -12.39 8.54
C GLY A 7 8.57 -11.02 8.36
N HIS A 8 8.94 -10.64 7.14
CA HIS A 8 9.53 -9.34 6.86
C HIS A 8 8.55 -8.18 7.03
N HIS A 9 7.27 -8.35 6.69
CA HIS A 9 6.24 -7.34 6.93
C HIS A 9 6.12 -7.04 8.42
N ASP A 10 6.00 -8.07 9.26
CA ASP A 10 5.82 -7.86 10.69
C ASP A 10 7.03 -7.17 11.32
N ALA A 11 8.24 -7.60 10.92
CA ALA A 11 9.47 -6.93 11.36
C ALA A 11 9.60 -5.49 10.84
N ALA A 12 8.97 -5.14 9.72
CA ALA A 12 8.90 -3.77 9.23
C ALA A 12 7.94 -2.94 10.09
N VAL A 13 6.77 -3.49 10.42
CA VAL A 13 5.78 -2.84 11.30
C VAL A 13 6.36 -2.60 12.69
N ASP A 14 7.09 -3.56 13.24
CA ASP A 14 7.78 -3.41 14.53
C ASP A 14 8.81 -2.26 14.50
N ALA A 15 9.54 -2.10 13.39
CA ALA A 15 10.47 -0.98 13.20
C ALA A 15 9.74 0.37 13.06
N LEU A 16 8.57 0.42 12.40
CA LEU A 16 7.72 1.64 12.38
C LEU A 16 7.26 2.03 13.79
N ALA A 17 6.94 1.03 14.62
CA ALA A 17 6.50 1.25 15.99
C ALA A 17 7.57 1.90 16.87
N THR A 18 8.85 1.63 16.60
CA THR A 18 9.99 2.26 17.30
C THR A 18 10.53 3.52 16.60
N ARG A 19 10.02 3.89 15.41
CA ARG A 19 10.50 4.99 14.54
C ARG A 19 11.84 4.70 13.84
N GLU A 20 12.18 3.44 13.68
CA GLU A 20 13.35 3.01 12.90
C GLU A 20 12.98 2.93 11.41
N TYR A 21 12.71 4.07 10.77
CA TYR A 21 12.15 4.13 9.42
C TYR A 21 13.06 3.54 8.34
N GLU A 22 14.37 3.75 8.41
CA GLU A 22 15.29 3.13 7.46
C GLU A 22 15.27 1.60 7.59
N ARG A 23 15.22 1.08 8.82
CA ARG A 23 15.10 -0.36 9.08
C ARG A 23 13.76 -0.91 8.60
N ALA A 24 12.67 -0.16 8.77
CA ALA A 24 11.37 -0.53 8.21
C ALA A 24 11.47 -0.63 6.68
N GLY A 25 12.13 0.33 6.02
CA GLY A 25 12.42 0.27 4.58
C GLY A 25 13.22 -0.97 4.18
N ASP A 26 14.24 -1.35 4.95
CA ASP A 26 15.03 -2.57 4.71
C ASP A 26 14.19 -3.84 4.83
N ARG A 27 13.31 -3.90 5.82
CA ARG A 27 12.45 -5.06 6.07
C ARG A 27 11.39 -5.19 4.97
N TYR A 28 10.68 -4.11 4.65
CA TYR A 28 9.74 -4.11 3.53
C TYR A 28 10.41 -4.42 2.19
N THR A 29 11.64 -3.94 1.95
CA THR A 29 12.39 -4.30 0.72
C THR A 29 12.60 -5.81 0.62
N ARG A 30 13.01 -6.46 1.72
CA ARG A 30 13.25 -7.90 1.74
C ARG A 30 11.95 -8.70 1.56
N GLY A 31 10.88 -8.30 2.26
CA GLY A 31 9.57 -8.93 2.13
C GLY A 31 8.98 -8.77 0.73
N GLY A 32 9.08 -7.56 0.16
CA GLY A 32 8.67 -7.30 -1.22
C GLY A 32 9.37 -8.21 -2.22
N ARG A 33 10.71 -8.27 -2.18
CA ARG A 33 11.49 -9.16 -3.06
C ARG A 33 11.18 -10.63 -2.87
N ARG A 34 10.97 -11.07 -1.62
CA ARG A 34 10.59 -12.45 -1.31
C ARG A 34 9.27 -12.82 -1.98
N VAL A 35 8.25 -11.96 -1.84
CA VAL A 35 6.91 -12.17 -2.39
C VAL A 35 6.91 -12.08 -3.91
N LEU A 36 7.70 -11.18 -4.50
CA LEU A 36 7.85 -11.11 -5.97
C LEU A 36 8.57 -12.35 -6.54
N ALA A 37 9.42 -13.01 -5.75
CA ALA A 37 10.13 -14.21 -6.17
C ALA A 37 9.28 -15.48 -6.03
N ASP A 38 8.62 -15.70 -4.88
CA ASP A 38 7.63 -16.77 -4.71
C ASP A 38 6.51 -16.26 -3.80
N PRO A 39 5.36 -15.80 -4.34
CA PRO A 39 4.31 -15.21 -3.53
C PRO A 39 3.66 -16.24 -2.61
N ARG A 40 3.48 -17.48 -3.09
CA ARG A 40 2.91 -18.62 -2.35
C ARG A 40 3.49 -19.94 -2.86
N PRO A 41 3.51 -21.03 -2.05
CA PRO A 41 4.12 -22.31 -2.44
C PRO A 41 3.55 -22.96 -3.72
N GLU A 42 2.30 -22.66 -4.07
CA GLU A 42 1.58 -23.26 -5.21
C GLU A 42 1.44 -22.30 -6.40
N LEU A 43 2.08 -21.12 -6.35
CA LEU A 43 1.94 -20.09 -7.38
C LEU A 43 3.30 -19.73 -7.96
N ASP A 44 3.41 -19.83 -9.27
CA ASP A 44 4.52 -19.23 -10.03
C ASP A 44 4.16 -17.78 -10.33
N PRO A 45 4.96 -16.78 -9.91
CA PRO A 45 4.66 -15.38 -10.16
C PRO A 45 4.70 -14.99 -11.65
N PHE A 46 5.28 -15.84 -12.51
CA PHE A 46 5.36 -15.61 -13.95
C PHE A 46 4.31 -16.38 -14.76
N GLU A 47 3.35 -17.01 -14.08
CA GLU A 47 2.15 -17.58 -14.69
C GLU A 47 0.92 -16.70 -14.40
N PRO A 48 -0.13 -16.73 -15.26
CA PRO A 48 -1.34 -15.95 -15.04
C PRO A 48 -1.99 -16.26 -13.68
N ASP A 49 -2.36 -15.21 -12.94
CA ASP A 49 -2.99 -15.30 -11.63
C ASP A 49 -4.15 -14.29 -11.53
N GLU A 50 -5.38 -14.78 -11.45
CA GLU A 50 -6.58 -13.93 -11.31
C GLU A 50 -6.55 -13.06 -10.05
N LYS A 51 -5.87 -13.49 -8.99
CA LYS A 51 -5.78 -12.76 -7.72
C LYS A 51 -4.65 -11.72 -7.72
N GLY A 52 -3.62 -11.92 -8.54
CA GLY A 52 -2.43 -11.09 -8.63
C GLY A 52 -1.70 -10.95 -7.29
N TRP A 53 -1.36 -12.07 -6.64
CA TRP A 53 -0.70 -12.10 -5.33
C TRP A 53 0.64 -11.34 -5.28
N VAL A 54 1.31 -11.19 -6.42
CA VAL A 54 2.51 -10.35 -6.58
C VAL A 54 2.28 -8.89 -6.18
N GLY A 55 1.03 -8.42 -6.20
CA GLY A 55 0.64 -7.09 -5.72
C GLY A 55 1.06 -6.84 -4.27
N GLN A 56 1.02 -7.85 -3.39
CA GLN A 56 1.51 -7.71 -2.02
C GLN A 56 3.02 -7.44 -1.95
N GLY A 57 3.79 -7.96 -2.90
CA GLY A 57 5.21 -7.65 -3.05
C GLY A 57 5.44 -6.21 -3.49
N LEU A 58 4.68 -5.74 -4.49
CA LEU A 58 4.70 -4.36 -4.96
C LEU A 58 4.31 -3.37 -3.84
N GLN A 59 3.26 -3.67 -3.08
CA GLN A 59 2.86 -2.86 -1.92
C GLN A 59 4.00 -2.74 -0.90
N GLN A 60 4.71 -3.83 -0.59
CA GLN A 60 5.83 -3.75 0.34
C GLN A 60 6.96 -2.88 -0.22
N LEU A 61 7.32 -2.99 -1.49
CA LEU A 61 8.31 -2.09 -2.09
C LEU A 61 7.86 -0.62 -2.06
N LEU A 62 6.56 -0.36 -2.24
CA LEU A 62 5.99 0.99 -2.17
C LEU A 62 6.05 1.54 -0.75
N ALA A 63 5.69 0.75 0.26
CA ALA A 63 5.85 1.10 1.67
C ALA A 63 7.32 1.31 2.05
N ALA A 64 8.25 0.51 1.50
CA ALA A 64 9.69 0.72 1.69
C ALA A 64 10.15 2.08 1.14
N THR A 65 9.66 2.45 -0.04
CA THR A 65 9.95 3.75 -0.66
C THR A 65 9.54 4.91 0.24
N VAL A 66 8.31 4.87 0.78
CA VAL A 66 7.83 5.89 1.72
C VAL A 66 8.63 5.89 3.02
N ALA A 67 8.95 4.71 3.57
CA ALA A 67 9.74 4.61 4.79
C ALA A 67 11.15 5.23 4.62
N TYR A 68 11.80 5.02 3.47
CA TYR A 68 13.09 5.65 3.18
C TYR A 68 12.98 7.18 3.01
N ARG A 69 11.91 7.69 2.39
CA ARG A 69 11.63 9.14 2.30
C ARG A 69 11.52 9.75 3.70
N VAL A 70 10.70 9.14 4.56
CA VAL A 70 10.49 9.61 5.94
C VAL A 70 11.79 9.52 6.78
N ALA A 71 12.65 8.55 6.48
CA ALA A 71 13.99 8.44 7.09
C ALA A 71 15.01 9.47 6.56
N GLY A 72 14.67 10.27 5.55
CA GLY A 72 15.59 11.21 4.90
C GLY A 72 16.64 10.54 4.01
N VAL A 73 16.39 9.30 3.57
CA VAL A 73 17.33 8.51 2.74
C VAL A 73 16.82 8.46 1.28
N ASP A 74 16.67 9.64 0.67
CA ASP A 74 16.00 9.81 -0.64
C ASP A 74 16.62 8.98 -1.76
N GLU A 75 17.94 8.78 -1.75
CA GLU A 75 18.59 7.94 -2.76
C GLU A 75 18.10 6.48 -2.70
N ARG A 76 17.90 5.93 -1.49
CA ARG A 76 17.35 4.58 -1.33
C ARG A 76 15.87 4.54 -1.73
N ALA A 77 15.11 5.59 -1.41
CA ALA A 77 13.72 5.71 -1.85
C ALA A 77 13.62 5.70 -3.38
N GLY A 78 14.37 6.53 -4.08
CA GLY A 78 14.38 6.57 -5.55
C GLY A 78 14.77 5.24 -6.19
N ARG A 79 15.77 4.54 -5.64
CA ARG A 79 16.14 3.20 -6.10
C ARG A 79 15.02 2.17 -5.91
N ARG A 80 14.29 2.21 -4.79
CA ARG A 80 13.15 1.29 -4.56
C ARG A 80 11.95 1.62 -5.43
N ALA A 81 11.68 2.90 -5.68
CA ALA A 81 10.68 3.31 -6.64
C ALA A 81 11.00 2.79 -8.04
N ALA A 82 12.24 2.94 -8.51
CA ALA A 82 12.67 2.42 -9.80
C ALA A 82 12.54 0.89 -9.91
N GLU A 83 12.92 0.17 -8.84
CA GLU A 83 12.75 -1.29 -8.74
C GLU A 83 11.27 -1.69 -8.84
N GLY A 84 10.38 -1.02 -8.10
CA GLY A 84 8.94 -1.26 -8.14
C GLY A 84 8.30 -0.97 -9.49
N ILE A 85 8.72 0.10 -10.16
CA ILE A 85 8.26 0.44 -11.52
C ILE A 85 8.67 -0.66 -12.52
N ALA A 86 9.92 -1.13 -12.43
CA ALA A 86 10.41 -2.19 -13.32
C ALA A 86 9.63 -3.48 -13.11
N ALA A 87 9.42 -3.88 -11.84
CA ALA A 87 8.64 -5.07 -11.51
C ALA A 87 7.18 -4.96 -11.97
N ALA A 88 6.51 -3.85 -11.68
CA ALA A 88 5.12 -3.65 -12.09
C ALA A 88 4.92 -3.77 -13.61
N ARG A 89 5.85 -3.21 -14.39
CA ARG A 89 5.84 -3.32 -15.87
C ARG A 89 6.12 -4.73 -16.36
N ASP A 90 7.02 -5.46 -15.70
CA ASP A 90 7.33 -6.84 -16.06
C ASP A 90 6.07 -7.73 -15.93
N PHE A 91 5.33 -7.57 -14.83
CA PHE A 91 4.08 -8.31 -14.60
C PHE A 91 2.92 -7.93 -15.53
N GLU A 92 2.99 -6.81 -16.28
CA GLU A 92 1.99 -6.50 -17.31
C GLU A 92 2.00 -7.56 -18.43
N SER A 93 3.11 -8.28 -18.61
CA SER A 93 3.23 -9.36 -19.59
C SER A 93 2.56 -10.67 -19.16
N VAL A 94 2.24 -10.81 -17.87
CA VAL A 94 1.73 -12.06 -17.27
C VAL A 94 0.31 -11.89 -16.72
N LEU A 95 0.01 -10.78 -16.07
CA LEU A 95 -1.30 -10.49 -15.49
C LEU A 95 -2.24 -9.87 -16.54
N SER A 96 -2.87 -10.74 -17.32
CA SER A 96 -3.68 -10.38 -18.48
C SER A 96 -5.19 -10.28 -18.21
N ALA A 97 -5.67 -10.52 -16.98
CA ALA A 97 -7.09 -10.40 -16.71
C ALA A 97 -7.55 -8.93 -16.78
N PRO A 98 -8.81 -8.65 -17.20
CA PRO A 98 -9.31 -7.29 -17.33
C PRO A 98 -9.06 -6.43 -16.07
N GLY A 99 -8.48 -5.25 -16.29
CA GLY A 99 -8.15 -4.30 -15.21
C GLY A 99 -6.85 -4.56 -14.44
N GLN A 100 -6.21 -5.73 -14.56
CA GLN A 100 -4.94 -6.00 -13.86
C GLN A 100 -3.80 -5.13 -14.39
N ALA A 101 -3.65 -5.02 -15.73
CA ALA A 101 -2.66 -4.14 -16.36
C ALA A 101 -2.87 -2.66 -16.00
N ALA A 102 -4.12 -2.22 -15.81
CA ALA A 102 -4.42 -0.87 -15.33
C ALA A 102 -4.00 -0.68 -13.85
N CYS A 103 -4.21 -1.70 -13.00
CA CYS A 103 -3.75 -1.69 -11.61
C CYS A 103 -2.21 -1.68 -11.50
N LEU A 104 -1.50 -2.36 -12.41
CA LEU A 104 -0.04 -2.29 -12.49
C LEU A 104 0.44 -0.91 -12.95
N GLY A 105 -0.26 -0.29 -13.90
CA GLY A 105 -0.05 1.11 -14.28
C GLY A 105 -0.25 2.08 -13.11
N GLU A 106 -1.26 1.84 -12.27
CA GLU A 106 -1.47 2.58 -11.01
C GLU A 106 -0.28 2.43 -10.05
N PHE A 107 0.27 1.22 -9.88
CA PHE A 107 1.50 1.04 -9.10
C PHE A 107 2.68 1.82 -9.68
N VAL A 108 2.84 1.85 -11.01
CA VAL A 108 3.89 2.65 -11.66
C VAL A 108 3.74 4.14 -11.29
N ALA A 109 2.52 4.67 -11.32
CA ALA A 109 2.26 6.04 -10.92
C ALA A 109 2.54 6.27 -9.43
N ASP A 110 2.07 5.38 -8.56
CA ASP A 110 2.30 5.42 -7.11
C ASP A 110 3.79 5.42 -6.75
N PHE A 111 4.60 4.56 -7.40
CA PHE A 111 6.04 4.52 -7.20
C PHE A 111 6.71 5.81 -7.67
N ARG A 112 6.25 6.40 -8.79
CA ARG A 112 6.78 7.69 -9.22
C ARG A 112 6.53 8.77 -8.18
N VAL A 113 5.31 8.86 -7.65
CA VAL A 113 4.98 9.79 -6.57
C VAL A 113 5.84 9.53 -5.33
N ALA A 114 5.85 8.29 -4.83
CA ALA A 114 6.54 7.95 -3.59
C ALA A 114 8.06 8.14 -3.67
N GLY A 115 8.65 7.87 -4.84
CA GLY A 115 10.08 8.05 -5.09
C GLY A 115 10.49 9.47 -5.46
N GLY A 116 9.56 10.42 -5.58
CA GLY A 116 9.86 11.77 -6.09
C GLY A 116 10.36 11.75 -7.54
N LEU A 117 9.89 10.80 -8.35
CA LEU A 117 10.25 10.66 -9.76
C LEU A 117 9.25 11.44 -10.63
N GLY A 118 9.73 12.05 -11.72
CA GLY A 118 8.87 12.78 -12.65
C GLY A 118 7.86 11.88 -13.39
N GLY A 119 6.85 12.48 -14.03
CA GLY A 119 5.89 11.77 -14.90
C GLY A 119 4.82 10.95 -14.18
N ALA A 120 4.54 11.22 -12.90
CA ALA A 120 3.47 10.55 -12.17
C ALA A 120 2.07 10.90 -12.72
N ASP A 121 1.85 12.16 -13.08
CA ASP A 121 0.56 12.63 -13.61
C ASP A 121 0.15 11.92 -14.89
N ASP A 122 1.09 11.79 -15.84
CA ASP A 122 0.87 11.06 -17.10
C ASP A 122 0.63 9.57 -16.84
N ALA A 123 1.34 8.98 -15.87
CA ALA A 123 1.17 7.57 -15.51
C ALA A 123 -0.20 7.30 -14.87
N TYR A 124 -0.73 8.22 -14.06
CA TYR A 124 -2.09 8.11 -13.55
C TYR A 124 -3.15 8.28 -14.65
N ASP A 125 -2.94 9.18 -15.60
CA ASP A 125 -3.87 9.38 -16.72
C ASP A 125 -3.91 8.13 -17.62
N ASP A 126 -2.74 7.56 -17.97
CA ASP A 126 -2.65 6.30 -18.71
C ASP A 126 -3.35 5.15 -17.97
N ALA A 127 -3.11 5.01 -16.65
CA ALA A 127 -3.81 3.99 -15.85
C ALA A 127 -5.34 4.20 -15.83
N ALA A 128 -5.81 5.45 -15.82
CA ALA A 128 -7.23 5.78 -15.87
C ALA A 128 -7.87 5.39 -17.21
N GLU A 129 -7.18 5.68 -18.31
CA GLU A 129 -7.60 5.32 -19.67
C GLU A 129 -7.65 3.80 -19.83
N ARG A 130 -6.66 3.07 -19.32
CA ARG A 130 -6.65 1.59 -19.33
C ARG A 130 -7.79 0.99 -18.51
N TYR A 131 -8.13 1.57 -17.36
CA TYR A 131 -9.30 1.15 -16.59
C TYR A 131 -10.60 1.37 -17.36
N ALA A 132 -10.76 2.55 -17.96
CA ALA A 132 -11.93 2.86 -18.78
C ALA A 132 -12.07 1.89 -19.96
N ALA A 133 -10.98 1.59 -20.65
CA ALA A 133 -10.96 0.67 -21.80
C ALA A 133 -11.29 -0.78 -21.42
N ALA A 134 -10.87 -1.24 -20.24
CA ALA A 134 -11.16 -2.60 -19.77
C ALA A 134 -12.59 -2.77 -19.22
N GLY A 135 -13.37 -1.69 -19.08
CA GLY A 135 -14.63 -1.68 -18.35
C GLY A 135 -15.67 -2.69 -18.85
N ASP A 136 -15.78 -2.87 -20.17
CA ASP A 136 -16.77 -3.77 -20.79
C ASP A 136 -16.48 -5.25 -20.55
N GLU A 137 -15.24 -5.58 -20.14
CA GLU A 137 -14.80 -6.96 -19.87
C GLU A 137 -14.83 -7.31 -18.36
N ILE A 138 -15.27 -6.38 -17.51
CA ILE A 138 -15.27 -6.55 -16.05
C ILE A 138 -16.70 -6.81 -15.57
N ASP A 139 -17.00 -8.06 -15.25
CA ASP A 139 -18.32 -8.47 -14.75
C ASP A 139 -18.66 -7.90 -13.37
N SER A 140 -17.67 -7.87 -12.47
CA SER A 140 -17.85 -7.39 -11.09
C SER A 140 -16.66 -6.53 -10.64
N PRO A 141 -16.73 -5.21 -10.81
CA PRO A 141 -15.64 -4.32 -10.40
C PRO A 141 -15.43 -4.32 -8.88
N GLN A 142 -16.47 -4.61 -8.09
CA GLN A 142 -16.36 -4.73 -6.62
C GLN A 142 -15.59 -5.99 -6.20
N ALA A 143 -15.86 -7.13 -6.86
CA ALA A 143 -15.12 -8.36 -6.59
C ALA A 143 -13.65 -8.22 -7.04
N LEU A 144 -13.42 -7.56 -8.19
CA LEU A 144 -12.07 -7.27 -8.66
C LEU A 144 -11.31 -6.34 -7.71
N ALA A 145 -11.96 -5.28 -7.23
CA ALA A 145 -11.37 -4.30 -6.31
C ALA A 145 -10.98 -4.88 -4.93
N THR A 146 -11.50 -6.06 -4.57
CA THR A 146 -11.13 -6.80 -3.35
C THR A 146 -10.17 -7.97 -3.61
N THR A 147 -9.62 -8.10 -4.82
CA THR A 147 -8.54 -9.04 -5.09
C THR A 147 -7.21 -8.57 -4.46
N PRO A 148 -6.29 -9.49 -4.14
CA PRO A 148 -5.00 -9.14 -3.55
C PRO A 148 -4.23 -8.04 -4.29
N LEU A 149 -4.23 -8.03 -5.63
CA LEU A 149 -3.59 -6.97 -6.41
C LEU A 149 -4.20 -5.58 -6.15
N PHE A 150 -5.53 -5.51 -6.14
CA PHE A 150 -6.25 -4.24 -6.03
C PHE A 150 -6.21 -3.69 -4.60
N GLU A 151 -6.37 -4.57 -3.60
CA GLU A 151 -6.20 -4.22 -2.18
C GLU A 151 -4.78 -3.73 -1.91
N ALA A 152 -3.77 -4.39 -2.47
CA ALA A 152 -2.38 -3.98 -2.37
C ALA A 152 -2.16 -2.58 -2.98
N GLY A 153 -2.79 -2.29 -4.12
CA GLY A 153 -2.76 -0.96 -4.72
C GLY A 153 -3.39 0.10 -3.81
N ALA A 154 -4.44 -0.22 -3.06
CA ALA A 154 -5.07 0.73 -2.14
C ALA A 154 -4.31 0.92 -0.80
N ALA A 155 -3.47 -0.03 -0.41
CA ALA A 155 -2.97 -0.13 0.95
C ALA A 155 -2.04 1.01 1.38
N THR A 156 -1.08 1.42 0.53
CA THR A 156 -0.08 2.43 0.94
C THR A 156 -0.69 3.82 1.08
N ILE A 157 -1.60 4.23 0.19
CA ILE A 157 -2.27 5.53 0.34
C ILE A 157 -3.10 5.57 1.63
N ARG A 158 -3.80 4.48 1.98
CA ARG A 158 -4.53 4.36 3.26
C ARG A 158 -3.59 4.42 4.46
N GLN A 159 -2.43 3.76 4.40
CA GLN A 159 -1.42 3.81 5.45
C GLN A 159 -0.89 5.22 5.68
N VAL A 160 -0.54 5.95 4.61
CA VAL A 160 0.00 7.31 4.74
C VAL A 160 -1.09 8.27 5.24
N ALA A 161 -2.32 8.15 4.75
CA ALA A 161 -3.45 8.94 5.22
C ALA A 161 -3.77 8.71 6.71
N ARG A 162 -3.57 7.50 7.20
CA ARG A 162 -3.76 7.17 8.61
C ARG A 162 -2.90 7.99 9.57
N GLY A 163 -1.67 8.29 9.18
CA GLY A 163 -0.79 9.14 10.00
C GLY A 163 -1.33 10.55 10.24
N GLN A 164 -2.30 10.99 9.42
CA GLN A 164 -2.87 12.34 9.45
C GLN A 164 -4.24 12.41 10.15
N ALA A 165 -4.82 11.27 10.54
CA ALA A 165 -6.18 11.17 11.07
C ALA A 165 -6.22 10.52 12.45
N ASP A 166 -5.24 10.85 13.31
CA ASP A 166 -5.13 10.31 14.67
C ASP A 166 -5.24 8.78 14.69
N GLY A 167 -4.63 8.12 13.71
CA GLY A 167 -4.63 6.66 13.62
C GLY A 167 -5.78 6.03 12.84
N GLU A 168 -6.77 6.81 12.40
CA GLU A 168 -7.90 6.32 11.61
C GLU A 168 -7.61 6.21 10.13
N ILE A 169 -8.31 5.31 9.44
CA ILE A 169 -8.30 5.35 7.97
C ILE A 169 -9.13 6.56 7.54
N ALA A 170 -8.48 7.54 6.92
CA ALA A 170 -9.12 8.77 6.44
C ALA A 170 -9.63 8.67 4.99
N ILE A 171 -9.49 7.50 4.37
CA ILE A 171 -9.85 7.26 2.97
C ILE A 171 -10.74 6.03 2.93
N ASP A 172 -12.02 6.28 2.69
CA ASP A 172 -13.04 5.25 2.65
C ASP A 172 -13.06 4.52 1.30
N TRP A 173 -13.89 3.48 1.21
CA TRP A 173 -14.10 2.74 -0.03
C TRP A 173 -14.55 3.66 -1.17
N ASP A 174 -15.56 4.51 -0.91
CA ASP A 174 -16.13 5.42 -1.90
C ASP A 174 -15.20 6.60 -2.25
N ASP A 175 -14.18 6.89 -1.42
CA ASP A 175 -13.15 7.86 -1.79
C ASP A 175 -12.22 7.30 -2.86
N LEU A 176 -11.88 6.00 -2.76
CA LEU A 176 -11.01 5.34 -3.74
C LEU A 176 -11.79 4.89 -4.96
N HIS A 177 -13.00 4.36 -4.79
CA HIS A 177 -13.77 3.80 -5.89
C HIS A 177 -14.91 4.73 -6.28
N GLY A 178 -15.28 4.75 -7.56
CA GLY A 178 -16.42 5.54 -8.01
C GLY A 178 -17.72 5.08 -7.35
N SER A 179 -18.74 5.94 -7.32
CA SER A 179 -20.01 5.62 -6.68
C SER A 179 -20.90 4.65 -7.46
N ASP A 180 -20.62 4.43 -8.76
CA ASP A 180 -21.48 3.64 -9.65
C ASP A 180 -20.76 2.37 -10.18
N PRO A 181 -20.94 1.21 -9.54
CA PRO A 181 -20.35 -0.04 -9.98
C PRO A 181 -20.97 -0.61 -11.27
N SER A 182 -22.06 -0.01 -11.80
CA SER A 182 -22.63 -0.40 -13.09
C SER A 182 -21.84 0.14 -14.29
N GLN A 183 -20.83 0.99 -14.02
CA GLN A 183 -19.86 1.48 -15.00
C GLN A 183 -18.45 1.04 -14.55
N PRO A 184 -18.06 -0.24 -14.76
CA PRO A 184 -16.85 -0.82 -14.16
C PRO A 184 -15.56 -0.04 -14.47
N GLY A 185 -15.43 0.43 -15.71
CA GLY A 185 -14.25 1.20 -16.13
C GLY A 185 -14.12 2.52 -15.38
N ASP A 186 -15.18 3.31 -15.30
CA ASP A 186 -15.17 4.59 -14.56
C ASP A 186 -15.11 4.41 -13.05
N PHE A 187 -15.78 3.37 -12.52
CA PHE A 187 -15.72 2.98 -11.12
C PHE A 187 -14.28 2.72 -10.68
N LEU A 188 -13.51 1.97 -11.46
CA LEU A 188 -12.12 1.66 -11.15
C LEU A 188 -11.19 2.84 -11.49
N ALA A 189 -11.40 3.55 -12.60
CA ALA A 189 -10.60 4.72 -12.97
C ALA A 189 -10.68 5.86 -11.94
N HIS A 190 -11.73 5.90 -11.11
CA HIS A 190 -11.82 6.86 -10.01
C HIS A 190 -10.61 6.80 -9.06
N ARG A 191 -10.07 5.61 -8.78
CA ARG A 191 -8.99 5.43 -7.79
C ARG A 191 -7.71 6.14 -8.18
N VAL A 192 -7.36 6.09 -9.46
CA VAL A 192 -6.16 6.74 -10.00
C VAL A 192 -6.35 8.25 -10.07
N ARG A 193 -7.56 8.72 -10.41
CA ARG A 193 -7.92 10.15 -10.37
C ARG A 193 -7.83 10.70 -8.94
N PHE A 194 -8.35 9.98 -7.96
CA PHE A 194 -8.27 10.34 -6.55
C PHE A 194 -6.81 10.37 -6.06
N LYS A 195 -6.03 9.32 -6.37
CA LYS A 195 -4.61 9.24 -6.00
C LYS A 195 -3.78 10.36 -6.61
N LYS A 196 -3.97 10.68 -7.89
CA LYS A 196 -3.32 11.81 -8.57
C LYS A 196 -3.50 13.12 -7.80
N GLN A 197 -4.70 13.35 -7.25
CA GLN A 197 -5.00 14.57 -6.48
C GLN A 197 -4.44 14.55 -5.05
N ARG A 198 -4.32 13.38 -4.43
CA ARG A 198 -4.11 13.28 -2.97
C ARG A 198 -2.78 12.69 -2.55
N PHE A 199 -2.24 11.72 -3.28
CA PHE A 199 -1.19 10.85 -2.78
C PHE A 199 0.12 11.60 -2.54
N ALA A 200 0.53 12.46 -3.48
CA ALA A 200 1.73 13.28 -3.33
C ALA A 200 1.68 14.13 -2.06
N GLY A 201 0.59 14.88 -1.86
CA GLY A 201 0.44 15.72 -0.67
C GLY A 201 0.37 14.93 0.64
N LEU A 202 -0.14 13.69 0.62
CA LEU A 202 -0.12 12.80 1.79
C LEU A 202 1.30 12.36 2.14
N ILE A 203 2.11 12.00 1.14
CA ILE A 203 3.49 11.58 1.34
C ILE A 203 4.33 12.75 1.85
N GLU A 204 4.24 13.93 1.23
CA GLU A 204 5.01 15.10 1.66
C GLU A 204 4.70 15.46 3.13
N ARG A 205 3.43 15.39 3.54
CA ARG A 205 3.08 15.58 4.97
C ARG A 205 3.70 14.54 5.91
N ALA A 206 3.78 13.28 5.49
CA ALA A 206 4.42 12.24 6.29
C ALA A 206 5.94 12.44 6.40
N VAL A 207 6.57 12.89 5.31
CA VAL A 207 8.00 13.25 5.27
C VAL A 207 8.29 14.46 6.14
N ASP A 208 7.52 15.54 5.98
CA ASP A 208 7.67 16.77 6.77
C ASP A 208 7.47 16.52 8.27
N ALA A 209 6.52 15.65 8.63
CA ALA A 209 6.29 15.25 10.02
C ALA A 209 7.36 14.28 10.56
N GLY A 210 8.22 13.71 9.70
CA GLY A 210 9.13 12.63 10.07
C GLY A 210 8.39 11.41 10.62
N TYR A 211 7.16 11.16 10.17
CA TYR A 211 6.27 10.16 10.73
C TYR A 211 5.50 9.37 9.66
N LEU A 212 5.78 8.07 9.59
CA LEU A 212 4.95 7.07 8.92
C LEU A 212 4.23 6.21 9.96
N ALA A 213 2.91 6.12 9.82
CA ALA A 213 2.07 5.24 10.61
C ALA A 213 2.33 3.75 10.30
N ALA A 214 2.16 2.89 11.30
CA ALA A 214 2.01 1.46 11.07
C ALA A 214 0.74 1.20 10.23
N PRO A 215 0.74 0.21 9.32
CA PRO A 215 -0.46 -0.18 8.60
C PRO A 215 -1.55 -0.62 9.57
N ARG A 216 -2.81 -0.50 9.15
CA ARG A 216 -3.95 -0.97 9.93
C ARG A 216 -4.01 -2.50 9.82
N GLY A 217 -4.04 -3.17 10.97
CA GLY A 217 -4.39 -4.57 11.08
C GLY A 217 -5.79 -4.72 11.69
N THR A 218 -5.96 -5.67 12.61
CA THR A 218 -7.19 -5.74 13.41
C THR A 218 -7.20 -4.56 14.39
N THR A 219 -8.37 -3.99 14.68
CA THR A 219 -8.48 -2.82 15.58
C THR A 219 -9.59 -3.01 16.60
N GLU A 220 -9.39 -2.50 17.81
CA GLU A 220 -10.41 -2.43 18.87
C GLU A 220 -10.35 -1.06 19.53
N TYR A 221 -11.53 -0.51 19.77
CA TYR A 221 -11.74 0.78 20.39
C TYR A 221 -12.04 0.59 21.86
N ASP A 222 -11.64 1.57 22.67
CA ASP A 222 -11.86 1.56 24.12
C ASP A 222 -11.47 0.23 24.81
N ASN A 223 -10.31 -0.33 24.46
CA ASN A 223 -9.86 -1.61 25.03
C ASN A 223 -9.50 -1.44 26.51
N ASP A 224 -10.20 -2.13 27.40
CA ASP A 224 -9.99 -2.01 28.85
C ASP A 224 -8.69 -2.68 29.35
N ASN A 225 -7.99 -3.43 28.50
CA ASN A 225 -6.82 -4.22 28.88
C ASN A 225 -5.48 -3.61 28.43
N HIS A 226 -5.48 -2.57 27.60
CA HIS A 226 -4.26 -1.99 27.03
C HIS A 226 -4.27 -0.47 27.03
N ARG A 227 -3.12 0.14 27.31
CA ARG A 227 -2.92 1.59 27.23
C ARG A 227 -1.62 1.94 26.54
N CYS A 228 -1.65 2.97 25.69
CA CYS A 228 -0.44 3.53 25.13
C CYS A 228 0.27 4.44 26.15
N PRO A 229 1.51 4.14 26.58
CA PRO A 229 2.25 5.00 27.49
C PRO A 229 2.61 6.36 26.86
N ASN A 230 2.63 6.46 25.53
CA ASN A 230 3.02 7.68 24.82
C ASN A 230 1.90 8.73 24.73
N CYS A 231 0.67 8.32 24.43
CA CYS A 231 -0.46 9.25 24.26
C CYS A 231 -1.66 8.98 25.18
N GLY A 232 -1.59 7.94 26.01
CA GLY A 232 -2.63 7.58 26.97
C GLY A 232 -3.87 6.91 26.38
N SER A 233 -3.98 6.78 25.06
CA SER A 233 -5.11 6.11 24.37
C SER A 233 -5.15 4.61 24.64
N ASN A 234 -6.36 4.06 24.70
CA ASN A 234 -6.66 2.63 24.81
C ASN A 234 -7.25 2.05 23.50
N HIS A 235 -7.13 2.77 22.38
CA HIS A 235 -7.48 2.22 21.06
C HIS A 235 -6.29 1.45 20.51
N VAL A 236 -6.50 0.20 20.12
CA VAL A 236 -5.44 -0.73 19.75
C VAL A 236 -5.53 -1.15 18.28
N ASN A 237 -4.36 -1.46 17.73
CA ASN A 237 -4.11 -1.96 16.39
C ASN A 237 -3.19 -3.18 16.51
N TRP A 238 -3.72 -4.37 16.28
CA TRP A 238 -2.90 -5.58 16.17
C TRP A 238 -2.24 -5.61 14.80
N ALA A 239 -0.96 -5.25 14.79
CA ALA A 239 -0.16 -5.17 13.58
C ALA A 239 1.30 -5.49 13.92
N GLY A 240 1.98 -6.15 12.99
CA GLY A 240 3.31 -6.70 13.26
C GLY A 240 3.23 -7.84 14.27
N THR A 241 4.22 -7.92 15.16
CA THR A 241 4.27 -8.97 16.18
C THR A 241 3.58 -8.59 17.49
N GLY A 242 3.04 -7.37 17.61
CA GLY A 242 2.53 -6.82 18.85
C GLY A 242 1.22 -6.04 18.75
N ILE A 243 0.91 -5.34 19.84
CA ILE A 243 -0.27 -4.49 19.97
C ILE A 243 0.21 -3.04 19.97
N LEU A 244 -0.19 -2.30 18.93
CA LEU A 244 0.19 -0.91 18.75
C LEU A 244 -0.99 0.00 19.08
N CYS A 245 -0.69 1.21 19.52
CA CYS A 245 -1.68 2.25 19.67
C CYS A 245 -2.23 2.61 18.29
N LEU A 246 -3.56 2.60 18.15
CA LEU A 246 -4.19 3.01 16.91
C LEU A 246 -3.79 4.45 16.57
N ARG A 247 -3.77 5.37 17.55
CA ARG A 247 -3.46 6.78 17.33
C ARG A 247 -2.04 7.08 16.86
N CYS A 248 -1.04 6.66 17.64
CA CYS A 248 0.36 7.06 17.40
C CYS A 248 1.26 5.93 16.87
N SER A 249 0.73 4.72 16.69
CA SER A 249 1.47 3.51 16.26
C SER A 249 2.62 3.10 17.19
N ARG A 250 2.69 3.61 18.42
CA ARG A 250 3.64 3.14 19.44
C ARG A 250 3.12 1.87 20.11
N PRO A 251 3.98 0.97 20.63
CA PRO A 251 3.51 -0.17 21.42
C PRO A 251 2.61 0.26 22.59
N THR A 252 1.60 -0.56 22.89
CA THR A 252 0.80 -0.43 24.10
C THR A 252 1.30 -1.38 25.19
N GLU A 253 0.94 -1.09 26.44
CA GLU A 253 1.20 -1.94 27.60
C GLU A 253 -0.12 -2.50 28.11
N SER A 254 -0.09 -3.71 28.67
CA SER A 254 -1.24 -4.26 29.39
C SER A 254 -1.45 -3.48 30.70
N ILE A 255 -2.71 -3.30 31.08
CA ILE A 255 -3.13 -2.61 32.32
C ILE A 255 -3.41 -3.64 33.42
#